data_AF-A0AAV2VML3-F1
#
_entry.id   AF-A0AAV2VML3-F1
#
_cell.length_a   1.000
_cell.length_b   1.000
_cell.length_c   1.000
_cell.angle_alpha   90.00
_cell.angle_beta   90.00
_cell.angle_gamma   90.00
#
_symmetry.space_group_name_H-M   'P 1'
#
loop_
_entity.id
_entity.type
_entity.pdbx_description
1 polymer ?
#
loop_
_entity_poly.entity_id
_entity_poly.type
_entity_poly.pdbx_seq_one_letter_code
_entity_poly.pdbx_strand_id
1 'polypeptide(L)'
;MSHQEQNFEKPEDEVGAISTGFEIPKWIKFTVSIVSISLVIVCMVCFGVYLKAPQEFASPKDLGLSGIFMFSISALFIVWVPWSNLGVRISKIGGIEFTDIVQGQASEHAEELSYLEDRIEYLETKVKENDELAVLMDPPREIALKELLIKFLQQYSEWAFSPARIRVWGSKQQGFSSLASYEHPLIRSSLQKLVSEGKLETRVSKKGNTLYRIPLP
;
A
#
# COMPACT_ATOMS: atom_id res chain seq x y z
N MET A 1 20.21 30.15 -6.93
CA MET A 1 20.33 28.72 -6.54
C MET A 1 20.42 28.65 -5.02
N SER A 2 19.29 28.51 -4.32
CA SER A 2 19.17 27.86 -3.00
C SER A 2 17.71 27.94 -2.56
N HIS A 3 16.88 27.02 -3.07
CA HIS A 3 15.53 26.79 -2.57
C HIS A 3 15.39 25.39 -1.94
N GLN A 4 16.51 24.75 -1.58
CA GLN A 4 16.54 23.36 -1.11
C GLN A 4 16.92 23.17 0.36
N GLU A 5 17.00 24.23 1.17
CA GLU A 5 17.48 24.12 2.56
C GLU A 5 16.40 24.17 3.66
N GLN A 6 15.10 24.20 3.36
CA GLN A 6 14.06 24.35 4.40
C GLN A 6 12.83 23.43 4.26
N ASN A 7 13.04 22.15 3.96
CA ASN A 7 12.01 21.12 4.18
C ASN A 7 12.66 19.84 4.72
N PHE A 8 13.24 19.91 5.92
CA PHE A 8 13.47 18.70 6.71
C PHE A 8 12.13 18.33 7.37
N GLU A 9 11.18 17.92 6.51
CA GLU A 9 9.87 17.42 6.90
C GLU A 9 10.02 16.24 7.85
N LYS A 10 9.00 16.02 8.68
CA LYS A 10 8.81 14.86 9.55
C LYS A 10 9.11 13.52 8.80
N PRO A 11 9.42 12.42 9.51
CA PRO A 11 9.54 11.09 8.90
C PRO A 11 8.36 10.84 7.95
N GLU A 12 8.63 10.22 6.80
CA GLU A 12 7.60 10.02 5.76
C GLU A 12 6.39 9.37 6.40
N ASP A 13 5.21 9.98 6.21
CA ASP A 13 3.97 9.40 6.69
C ASP A 13 3.82 8.00 6.05
N GLU A 14 3.83 6.98 6.90
CA GLU A 14 3.52 5.62 6.48
C GLU A 14 2.10 5.62 5.90
N VAL A 15 1.87 4.84 4.84
CA VAL A 15 0.51 4.36 4.59
C VAL A 15 0.18 3.51 5.83
N GLY A 16 -0.57 4.09 6.77
CA GLY A 16 -0.94 3.39 8.00
C GLY A 16 -1.57 2.04 7.67
N ALA A 17 -1.68 1.15 8.66
CA ALA A 17 -2.43 -0.09 8.48
C ALA A 17 -3.90 0.24 8.11
N ILE A 18 -4.19 0.43 6.83
CA ILE A 18 -5.54 0.62 6.29
C ILE A 18 -6.15 -0.78 6.22
N SER A 19 -6.39 -1.34 7.41
CA SER A 19 -7.23 -2.51 7.64
C SER A 19 -8.56 -2.07 8.23
N THR A 20 -9.06 -0.89 7.88
CA THR A 20 -10.50 -0.67 7.99
C THR A 20 -11.12 -1.38 6.80
N GLY A 21 -11.46 -2.65 6.98
CA GLY A 21 -12.33 -3.36 6.05
C GLY A 21 -13.52 -2.46 5.71
N PHE A 22 -13.95 -2.49 4.45
CA PHE A 22 -15.12 -1.72 4.04
C PHE A 22 -16.33 -2.20 4.83
N GLU A 23 -16.65 -1.50 5.91
CA GLU A 23 -17.86 -1.70 6.69
C GLU A 23 -18.87 -0.64 6.28
N ILE A 24 -19.93 -1.08 5.60
CA ILE A 24 -21.10 -0.22 5.40
C ILE A 24 -21.59 0.20 6.80
N PRO A 25 -21.68 1.52 7.09
CA PRO A 25 -22.15 2.01 8.38
C PRO A 25 -23.47 1.34 8.78
N LYS A 26 -23.57 0.87 10.03
CA LYS A 26 -24.75 0.15 10.53
C LYS A 26 -26.06 0.91 10.26
N TRP A 27 -26.02 2.24 10.30
CA TRP A 27 -27.16 3.11 10.05
C TRP A 27 -27.66 3.01 8.60
N ILE A 28 -26.75 2.97 7.62
CA ILE A 28 -27.10 2.77 6.21
C ILE A 28 -27.72 1.38 6.01
N LYS A 29 -27.20 0.37 6.72
CA LYS A 29 -27.80 -0.98 6.66
C LYS A 29 -29.24 -0.98 7.15
N PHE A 30 -29.51 -0.33 8.28
CA PHE A 30 -30.85 -0.22 8.84
C PHE A 30 -31.80 0.57 7.93
N THR A 31 -31.39 1.73 7.42
CA THR A 31 -32.26 2.56 6.58
C THR A 31 -32.64 1.86 5.27
N VAL A 32 -31.67 1.24 4.59
CA VAL A 32 -31.95 0.50 3.35
C VAL A 32 -32.82 -0.72 3.63
N SER A 33 -32.58 -1.43 4.74
CA SER A 33 -33.40 -2.60 5.10
C SER A 33 -34.85 -2.20 5.39
N ILE A 34 -35.09 -1.12 6.12
CA ILE A 34 -36.44 -0.61 6.43
C ILE A 34 -37.17 -0.22 5.14
N VAL A 35 -36.52 0.54 4.27
CA VAL A 35 -37.11 0.98 2.99
C VAL A 35 -37.43 -0.22 2.10
N SER A 36 -36.50 -1.17 1.92
CA SER A 36 -36.74 -2.35 1.10
C SER A 36 -37.83 -3.27 1.66
N ILE A 37 -37.90 -3.46 2.98
CA ILE A 37 -38.97 -4.25 3.61
C ILE A 37 -40.33 -3.58 3.39
N SER A 38 -40.41 -2.24 3.55
CA SER A 38 -41.66 -1.51 3.32
C SER A 38 -42.15 -1.65 1.87
N LEU A 39 -41.25 -1.58 0.89
CA LEU A 39 -41.57 -1.80 -0.53
C LEU A 39 -42.05 -3.23 -0.80
N VAL A 40 -41.43 -4.24 -0.19
CA VAL A 40 -41.86 -5.64 -0.32
C VAL A 40 -43.25 -5.86 0.27
N ILE A 41 -43.56 -5.26 1.41
CA ILE A 41 -44.90 -5.33 2.03
C ILE A 41 -45.94 -4.68 1.12
N VAL A 42 -45.66 -3.51 0.56
CA VAL A 42 -46.55 -2.83 -0.39
C VAL A 42 -46.80 -3.71 -1.62
N CYS A 43 -45.75 -4.33 -2.18
CA CYS A 43 -45.89 -5.27 -3.29
C CYS A 43 -46.78 -6.47 -2.94
N MET A 44 -46.62 -7.05 -1.74
CA MET A 44 -47.45 -8.16 -1.26
C MET A 44 -48.92 -7.76 -1.08
N VAL A 45 -49.18 -6.57 -0.53
CA VAL A 45 -50.55 -6.05 -0.35
C VAL A 45 -51.22 -5.81 -1.71
N CYS A 46 -50.53 -5.15 -2.65
CA CYS A 46 -51.05 -4.95 -4.00
C CYS A 46 -51.35 -6.27 -4.70
N PHE A 47 -50.49 -7.28 -4.54
CA PHE A 47 -50.73 -8.61 -5.09
C PHE A 47 -51.93 -9.32 -4.44
N GLY A 48 -52.08 -9.21 -3.12
CA GLY A 48 -53.21 -9.77 -2.38
C GLY A 48 -54.55 -9.11 -2.72
N VAL A 49 -54.55 -7.79 -2.94
CA VAL A 49 -55.74 -7.04 -3.39
C VAL A 49 -56.11 -7.45 -4.81
N TYR A 50 -55.13 -7.59 -5.71
CA TYR A 50 -55.34 -8.09 -7.07
C TYR A 50 -55.96 -9.50 -7.09
N LEU A 51 -55.49 -10.41 -6.24
CA LEU A 51 -56.06 -11.77 -6.15
C LEU A 51 -57.51 -11.79 -5.66
N LYS A 52 -57.91 -10.83 -4.82
CA LYS A 52 -59.29 -10.73 -4.30
C LYS A 52 -60.26 -10.07 -5.28
N ALA A 53 -59.78 -9.18 -6.15
CA ALA A 53 -60.60 -8.45 -7.11
C ALA A 53 -59.87 -8.27 -8.46
N PRO A 54 -59.72 -9.36 -9.25
CA PRO A 54 -58.90 -9.33 -10.48
C PRO A 54 -59.48 -8.46 -11.60
N GLN A 55 -60.75 -8.03 -11.50
CA GLN A 55 -61.41 -7.21 -12.52
C GLN A 55 -61.35 -5.69 -12.24
N GLU A 56 -60.94 -5.25 -11.06
CA GLU A 56 -60.85 -3.82 -10.71
C GLU A 56 -59.41 -3.29 -10.67
N PHE A 57 -58.41 -4.16 -10.56
CA PHE A 57 -57.01 -3.78 -10.36
C PHE A 57 -56.12 -4.20 -11.53
N ALA A 58 -55.20 -3.32 -11.92
CA ALA A 58 -54.23 -3.59 -12.98
C ALA A 58 -53.27 -4.73 -12.60
N SER A 59 -52.83 -5.48 -13.61
CA SER A 59 -51.92 -6.62 -13.43
C SER A 59 -50.62 -6.18 -12.75
N PRO A 60 -50.10 -6.98 -11.79
CA PRO A 60 -48.81 -6.71 -11.14
C PRO A 60 -47.64 -6.53 -12.12
N LYS A 61 -47.73 -7.11 -13.33
CA LYS A 61 -46.74 -6.94 -14.39
C LYS A 61 -46.81 -5.57 -15.06
N ASP A 62 -48.01 -5.01 -15.23
CA ASP A 62 -48.23 -3.74 -15.91
C ASP A 62 -47.83 -2.54 -15.02
N LEU A 63 -47.87 -2.73 -13.70
CA LEU A 63 -47.40 -1.78 -12.69
C LEU A 63 -45.87 -1.82 -12.45
N GLY A 64 -45.14 -2.76 -13.08
CA GLY A 64 -43.70 -2.91 -12.86
C GLY A 64 -43.31 -3.41 -11.46
N LEU A 65 -44.27 -3.94 -10.68
CA LEU A 65 -44.06 -4.40 -9.29
C LEU A 65 -43.00 -5.50 -9.19
N SER A 66 -42.87 -6.34 -10.22
CA SER A 66 -41.81 -7.36 -10.29
C SER A 66 -40.40 -6.75 -10.30
N GLY A 67 -40.22 -5.61 -10.98
CA GLY A 67 -38.93 -4.90 -11.00
C GLY A 67 -38.59 -4.29 -9.65
N ILE A 68 -39.57 -3.65 -9.00
CA ILE A 68 -39.42 -3.05 -7.67
C ILE A 68 -39.13 -4.12 -6.62
N PHE A 69 -39.80 -5.28 -6.70
CA PHE A 69 -39.57 -6.41 -5.82
C PHE A 69 -38.16 -6.99 -5.97
N MET A 70 -37.73 -7.25 -7.22
CA MET A 70 -36.38 -7.74 -7.49
C MET A 70 -35.31 -6.75 -7.01
N PHE A 71 -35.49 -5.46 -7.29
CA PHE A 71 -34.60 -4.40 -6.82
C PHE A 71 -34.49 -4.36 -5.29
N SER A 72 -35.63 -4.45 -4.60
CA SER A 72 -35.68 -4.41 -3.12
C SER A 72 -34.97 -5.61 -2.49
N ILE A 73 -35.15 -6.80 -3.06
CA ILE A 73 -34.46 -8.02 -2.62
C ILE A 73 -32.95 -7.93 -2.90
N SER A 74 -32.55 -7.51 -4.10
CA SER A 74 -31.14 -7.35 -4.44
C SER A 74 -30.45 -6.32 -3.53
N ALA A 75 -31.11 -5.20 -3.22
CA ALA A 75 -30.61 -4.20 -2.28
C ALA A 75 -30.43 -4.76 -0.86
N LEU A 76 -31.39 -5.57 -0.38
CA LEU A 76 -31.28 -6.26 0.91
C LEU A 76 -30.08 -7.21 0.95
N PHE A 77 -29.89 -8.01 -0.10
CA PHE A 77 -28.72 -8.89 -0.21
C PHE A 77 -27.41 -8.09 -0.20
N ILE A 78 -27.27 -7.09 -1.06
CA ILE A 78 -26.06 -6.25 -1.17
C ILE A 78 -25.68 -5.63 0.19
N VAL A 79 -26.64 -5.17 0.97
CA VAL A 79 -26.39 -4.52 2.27
C VAL A 79 -25.99 -5.50 3.37
N TRP A 80 -26.54 -6.72 3.33
CA TRP A 80 -26.30 -7.76 4.33
C TRP A 80 -25.13 -8.68 3.99
N VAL A 81 -24.65 -8.64 2.75
CA VAL A 81 -23.43 -9.31 2.34
C VAL A 81 -22.27 -8.89 3.27
N PRO A 82 -21.55 -9.85 3.88
CA PRO A 82 -20.40 -9.56 4.72
C PRO A 82 -19.21 -9.18 3.82
N TRP A 83 -19.21 -7.93 3.36
CA TRP A 83 -18.12 -7.36 2.53
C TRP A 83 -16.74 -7.51 3.17
N SER A 84 -16.68 -7.55 4.49
CA SER A 84 -15.47 -7.86 5.28
C SER A 84 -14.92 -9.26 5.02
N ASN A 85 -15.78 -10.24 4.75
CA ASN A 85 -15.41 -11.66 4.60
C ASN A 85 -15.20 -12.06 3.15
N LEU A 86 -15.69 -11.25 2.19
CA LEU A 86 -15.57 -11.54 0.76
C LEU A 86 -14.18 -11.27 0.18
N GLY A 87 -13.19 -10.90 1.00
CA GLY A 87 -11.82 -10.66 0.53
C GLY A 87 -11.70 -9.53 -0.50
N VAL A 88 -12.80 -8.81 -0.78
CA VAL A 88 -12.80 -7.60 -1.60
C VAL A 88 -12.13 -6.54 -0.75
N ARG A 89 -10.81 -6.51 -0.84
CA ARG A 89 -9.96 -5.42 -0.41
C ARG A 89 -10.30 -4.24 -1.33
N ILE A 90 -11.45 -3.60 -1.10
CA ILE A 90 -11.63 -2.20 -1.49
C ILE A 90 -10.69 -1.45 -0.55
N SER A 91 -9.39 -1.55 -0.85
CA SER A 91 -8.40 -0.71 -0.21
C SER A 91 -8.91 0.70 -0.44
N LYS A 92 -8.94 1.49 0.62
CA LYS A 92 -9.28 2.91 0.59
C LYS A 92 -8.23 3.73 -0.17
N ILE A 93 -7.48 3.08 -1.06
CA ILE A 93 -6.54 3.67 -1.99
C ILE A 93 -7.41 4.05 -3.18
N GLY A 94 -7.75 5.34 -3.29
CA GLY A 94 -8.40 5.82 -4.51
C GLY A 94 -7.54 5.41 -5.72
N GLY A 95 -8.15 5.11 -6.87
CA GLY A 95 -7.40 4.65 -8.06
C GLY A 95 -6.18 5.54 -8.40
N ILE A 96 -6.24 6.82 -8.04
CA ILE A 96 -5.17 7.81 -8.18
C ILE A 96 -4.01 7.57 -7.20
N GLU A 97 -4.29 7.27 -5.92
CA GLU A 97 -3.24 6.97 -4.93
C GLU A 97 -2.56 5.62 -5.23
N PHE A 98 -3.29 4.67 -5.83
CA PHE A 98 -2.71 3.39 -6.24
C PHE A 98 -1.75 3.58 -7.41
N THR A 99 -2.14 4.39 -8.40
CA THR A 99 -1.25 4.71 -9.53
C THR A 99 0.01 5.43 -9.07
N ASP A 100 -0.10 6.33 -8.09
CA ASP A 100 1.07 7.05 -7.55
C ASP A 100 2.02 6.10 -6.81
N ILE A 101 1.49 5.16 -6.02
CA ILE A 101 2.30 4.13 -5.34
C ILE A 101 2.99 3.22 -6.35
N VAL A 102 2.26 2.72 -7.35
CA VAL A 102 2.80 1.83 -8.38
C VAL A 102 3.85 2.54 -9.21
N GLN A 103 3.61 3.79 -9.58
CA GLN A 103 4.57 4.61 -10.31
C GLN A 103 5.82 4.88 -9.48
N GLY A 104 5.67 5.15 -8.18
CA GLY A 104 6.78 5.28 -7.23
C GLY A 104 7.64 4.02 -7.21
N GLN A 105 7.04 2.86 -6.96
CA GLN A 105 7.76 1.57 -6.95
C GLN A 105 8.38 1.21 -8.31
N ALA A 106 7.69 1.47 -9.41
CA ALA A 106 8.22 1.23 -10.75
C ALA A 106 9.43 2.12 -11.05
N SER A 107 9.38 3.41 -10.67
CA SER A 107 10.52 4.31 -10.81
C SER A 107 11.68 3.89 -9.92
N GLU A 108 11.37 3.46 -8.71
CA GLU A 108 12.32 2.99 -7.71
C GLU A 108 13.06 1.74 -8.24
N HIS A 109 12.36 0.79 -8.87
CA HIS A 109 12.96 -0.39 -9.50
C HIS A 109 13.71 -0.09 -10.81
N ALA A 110 13.26 0.89 -11.59
CA ALA A 110 13.97 1.31 -12.80
C ALA A 110 15.34 1.92 -12.48
N GLU A 111 15.44 2.74 -11.43
CA GLU A 111 16.72 3.29 -10.95
C GLU A 111 17.68 2.17 -10.51
N GLU A 112 17.14 1.13 -9.88
CA GLU A 112 17.92 -0.03 -9.42
C GLU A 112 18.46 -0.86 -10.59
N LEU A 113 17.64 -1.11 -11.61
CA LEU A 113 18.07 -1.81 -12.82
C LEU A 113 19.18 -1.04 -13.55
N SER A 114 18.98 0.26 -13.75
CA SER A 114 19.99 1.13 -14.39
C SER A 114 21.32 1.10 -13.63
N TYR A 115 21.30 1.17 -12.29
CA TYR A 115 22.52 1.09 -11.50
C TYR A 115 23.21 -0.28 -11.60
N LEU A 116 22.44 -1.37 -11.57
CA LEU A 116 23.00 -2.71 -11.72
C LEU A 116 23.62 -2.92 -13.10
N GLU A 117 22.99 -2.39 -14.15
CA GLU A 117 23.53 -2.38 -15.50
C GLU A 117 24.85 -1.61 -15.57
N ASP A 118 24.91 -0.36 -15.07
CA ASP A 118 26.14 0.43 -15.00
C ASP A 118 27.26 -0.29 -14.23
N ARG A 119 26.88 -0.99 -13.15
CA ARG A 119 27.84 -1.73 -12.33
C ARG A 119 28.36 -2.98 -13.05
N ILE A 120 27.50 -3.67 -13.79
CA ILE A 120 27.90 -4.81 -14.63
C ILE A 120 28.82 -4.32 -15.74
N GLU A 121 28.51 -3.23 -16.44
CA GLU A 121 29.36 -2.67 -17.49
C GLU A 121 30.73 -2.24 -16.95
N TYR A 122 30.75 -1.59 -15.78
CA TYR A 122 31.99 -1.24 -15.08
C TYR A 122 32.80 -2.49 -14.70
N LEU A 123 32.13 -3.54 -14.21
CA LEU A 123 32.75 -4.81 -13.86
C LEU A 123 33.29 -5.52 -15.09
N GLU A 124 32.54 -5.58 -16.18
CA GLU A 124 32.98 -6.15 -17.46
C GLU A 124 34.20 -5.41 -17.99
N THR A 125 34.22 -4.09 -17.89
CA THR A 125 35.37 -3.26 -18.30
C THR A 125 36.58 -3.55 -17.42
N LYS A 126 36.40 -3.59 -16.09
CA LYS A 126 37.50 -3.90 -15.16
C LYS A 126 38.02 -5.33 -15.27
N VAL A 127 37.15 -6.30 -15.52
CA VAL A 127 37.53 -7.71 -15.75
C VAL A 127 38.30 -7.84 -17.07
N LYS A 128 37.92 -7.07 -18.10
CA LYS A 128 38.70 -6.99 -19.35
C LYS A 128 40.07 -6.31 -19.13
N GLU A 129 40.17 -5.37 -18.20
CA GLU A 129 41.39 -4.60 -17.93
C GLU A 129 42.34 -5.22 -16.89
N ASN A 130 41.86 -6.07 -15.98
CA ASN A 130 42.66 -6.70 -14.93
C ASN A 130 42.11 -8.08 -14.53
N ASP A 131 42.98 -9.10 -14.54
CA ASP A 131 42.67 -10.49 -14.18
C ASP A 131 42.51 -10.71 -12.65
N GLU A 132 42.58 -9.65 -11.84
CA GLU A 132 42.41 -9.72 -10.39
C GLU A 132 40.97 -9.38 -9.96
N LEU A 133 40.13 -10.42 -9.96
CA LEU A 133 38.75 -10.42 -9.49
C LEU A 133 38.58 -10.09 -7.98
N ALA A 134 39.66 -9.85 -7.24
CA ALA A 134 39.70 -9.86 -5.78
C ALA A 134 39.39 -8.51 -5.10
N VAL A 135 39.31 -7.39 -5.84
CA VAL A 135 39.23 -6.04 -5.23
C VAL A 135 37.79 -5.51 -5.08
N LEU A 136 36.78 -6.17 -5.66
CA LEU A 136 35.46 -5.54 -5.85
C LEU A 136 34.33 -6.04 -4.95
N MET A 137 34.55 -7.14 -4.25
CA MET A 137 33.86 -7.40 -3.00
C MET A 137 34.86 -7.04 -1.92
N ASP A 138 34.63 -5.92 -1.23
CA ASP A 138 35.26 -5.68 0.06
C ASP A 138 34.24 -6.17 1.11
N PRO A 139 34.11 -7.50 1.37
CA PRO A 139 33.18 -8.03 2.35
C PRO A 139 33.25 -7.30 3.71
N PRO A 140 34.43 -6.83 4.18
CA PRO A 140 34.52 -5.95 5.35
C PRO A 140 33.63 -4.71 5.27
N ARG A 141 33.58 -4.05 4.11
CA ARG A 141 32.82 -2.81 3.91
C ARG A 141 31.31 -3.04 3.89
N GLU A 142 30.85 -4.15 3.28
CA GLU A 142 29.43 -4.51 3.26
C GLU A 142 28.95 -4.91 4.67
N ILE A 143 29.74 -5.70 5.39
CA ILE A 143 29.43 -6.10 6.77
C ILE A 143 29.34 -4.87 7.68
N ALA A 144 30.33 -3.97 7.61
CA ALA A 144 30.33 -2.72 8.37
C ALA A 144 29.10 -1.84 8.08
N LEU A 145 28.68 -1.76 6.81
CA LEU A 145 27.48 -1.03 6.41
C LEU A 145 26.22 -1.65 7.02
N LYS A 146 26.05 -2.97 6.94
CA LYS A 146 24.89 -3.66 7.52
C LYS A 146 24.78 -3.40 9.03
N GLU A 147 25.88 -3.49 9.76
CA GLU A 147 25.89 -3.18 11.20
C GLU A 147 25.55 -1.73 11.49
N LEU A 148 26.07 -0.79 10.70
CA LEU A 148 25.78 0.64 10.82
C LEU A 148 24.29 0.94 10.58
N LEU A 149 23.69 0.30 9.56
CA LEU A 149 22.27 0.45 9.23
C LEU A 149 21.37 -0.11 10.34
N ILE A 150 21.72 -1.27 10.91
CA ILE A 150 20.98 -1.85 12.04
C ILE A 150 21.04 -0.89 13.24
N LYS A 151 22.23 -0.40 13.61
CA LYS A 151 22.39 0.55 14.73
C LYS A 151 21.57 1.82 14.52
N PHE A 152 21.58 2.34 13.29
CA PHE A 152 20.80 3.52 12.92
C PHE A 152 19.29 3.28 13.11
N LEU A 153 18.76 2.19 12.54
CA LEU A 153 17.34 1.86 12.60
C LEU A 153 16.90 1.43 14.01
N GLN A 154 17.80 0.94 14.85
CA GLN A 154 17.54 0.67 16.26
C GLN A 154 17.43 1.97 17.08
N GLN A 155 18.35 2.92 16.85
CA GLN A 155 18.34 4.20 17.55
C GLN A 155 17.11 5.06 17.18
N TYR A 156 16.63 4.94 15.95
CA TYR A 156 15.46 5.65 15.43
C TYR A 156 14.30 4.70 15.12
N SER A 157 14.08 3.71 15.99
CA SER A 157 13.09 2.62 15.79
C SER A 157 11.63 3.09 15.74
N GLU A 158 11.34 4.28 16.23
CA GLU A 158 10.01 4.90 16.14
C GLU A 158 9.60 5.23 14.69
N TRP A 159 10.55 5.28 13.76
CA TRP A 159 10.31 5.73 12.39
C TRP A 159 10.80 4.72 11.36
N ALA A 160 10.15 4.72 10.19
CA ALA A 160 10.61 4.01 9.02
C ALA A 160 11.31 4.96 8.04
N PHE A 161 12.37 4.48 7.38
CA PHE A 161 13.21 5.33 6.54
C PHE A 161 13.42 4.75 5.14
N SER A 162 13.41 5.62 4.13
CA SER A 162 13.85 5.29 2.77
C SER A 162 15.39 5.29 2.68
N PRO A 163 16.01 4.54 1.75
CA PRO A 163 17.46 4.51 1.58
C PRO A 163 18.07 5.90 1.33
N ALA A 164 17.40 6.73 0.53
CA ALA A 164 17.80 8.12 0.27
C ALA A 164 17.85 8.94 1.56
N ARG A 165 16.84 8.76 2.43
CA ARG A 165 16.74 9.48 3.69
C ARG A 165 17.78 9.01 4.70
N ILE A 166 18.05 7.71 4.77
CA ILE A 166 19.16 7.16 5.57
C ILE A 166 20.48 7.81 5.17
N ARG A 167 20.75 7.95 3.87
CA ARG A 167 21.97 8.59 3.37
C ARG A 167 22.04 10.08 3.71
N VAL A 168 21.00 10.85 3.40
CA VAL A 168 21.03 12.33 3.48
C VAL A 168 20.77 12.84 4.90
N TRP A 169 19.74 12.32 5.56
CA TRP A 169 19.37 12.73 6.92
C TRP A 169 20.17 11.96 7.96
N GLY A 170 20.36 10.65 7.76
CA GLY A 170 21.12 9.81 8.68
C GLY A 170 22.58 10.24 8.79
N SER A 171 23.22 10.68 7.70
CA SER A 171 24.59 11.20 7.75
C SER A 171 24.78 12.50 8.54
N LYS A 172 23.69 13.22 8.82
CA LYS A 172 23.73 14.42 9.67
C LYS A 172 23.59 14.09 11.15
N GLN A 173 23.21 12.85 11.49
CA GLN A 173 23.05 12.42 12.87
C GLN A 173 24.40 12.07 13.51
N GLN A 174 24.56 12.37 14.79
CA GLN A 174 25.77 12.08 15.54
C GLN A 174 26.06 10.56 15.52
N GLY A 175 27.28 10.18 15.14
CA GLY A 175 27.69 8.77 15.04
C GLY A 175 27.38 8.07 13.71
N PHE A 176 26.69 8.74 12.78
CA PHE A 176 26.26 8.14 11.50
C PHE A 176 26.77 8.90 10.26
N SER A 177 27.70 9.82 10.42
CA SER A 177 28.30 10.61 9.33
C SER A 177 28.91 9.78 8.21
N SER A 178 29.38 8.56 8.53
CA SER A 178 29.86 7.59 7.55
C SER A 178 28.80 7.14 6.54
N LEU A 179 27.49 7.29 6.81
CA LEU A 179 26.43 6.95 5.84
C LEU A 179 26.53 7.77 4.54
N ALA A 180 27.12 8.97 4.57
CA ALA A 180 27.29 9.79 3.37
C ALA A 180 28.29 9.20 2.36
N SER A 181 29.25 8.39 2.83
CA SER A 181 30.30 7.78 2.00
C SER A 181 29.86 6.53 1.26
N TYR A 182 28.66 6.03 1.56
CA TYR A 182 28.06 4.89 0.87
C TYR A 182 27.15 5.39 -0.26
N GLU A 183 27.20 4.67 -1.37
CA GLU A 183 26.34 4.94 -2.52
C GLU A 183 24.90 4.54 -2.18
N HIS A 184 23.94 5.32 -2.69
CA HIS A 184 22.51 5.09 -2.45
C HIS A 184 22.07 3.65 -2.79
N PRO A 185 22.49 3.05 -3.92
CA PRO A 185 22.11 1.68 -4.27
C PRO A 185 22.75 0.62 -3.36
N LEU A 186 23.94 0.87 -2.81
CA LEU A 186 24.60 -0.04 -1.88
C LEU A 186 23.88 -0.06 -0.52
N ILE A 187 23.42 1.10 -0.04
CA ILE A 187 22.58 1.20 1.17
C ILE A 187 21.30 0.39 0.96
N ARG A 188 20.64 0.58 -0.18
CA ARG A 188 19.39 -0.10 -0.49
C ARG A 188 19.51 -1.61 -0.60
N SER A 189 20.46 -2.11 -1.39
CA SER A 189 20.69 -3.55 -1.53
C SER A 189 21.07 -4.18 -0.17
N SER A 190 21.82 -3.47 0.67
CA SER A 190 22.10 -3.93 2.04
C SER A 190 20.84 -4.00 2.91
N LEU A 191 19.94 -3.03 2.81
CA LEU A 191 18.64 -3.05 3.51
C LEU A 191 17.75 -4.19 3.03
N GLN A 192 17.65 -4.43 1.72
CA GLN A 192 16.92 -5.57 1.16
C GLN A 192 17.49 -6.91 1.65
N LYS A 193 18.83 -7.06 1.70
CA LYS A 193 19.47 -8.24 2.29
C LYS A 193 19.07 -8.41 3.76
N LEU A 194 19.09 -7.34 4.55
CA LEU A 194 18.67 -7.37 5.96
C LEU A 194 17.18 -7.73 6.15
N VAL A 195 16.31 -7.34 5.20
CA VAL A 195 14.91 -7.79 5.16
C VAL A 195 14.83 -9.30 4.86
N SER A 196 15.59 -9.79 3.87
CA SER A 196 15.63 -11.23 3.55
C SER A 196 16.21 -12.08 4.69
N GLU A 197 17.10 -11.50 5.49
CA GLU A 197 17.66 -12.09 6.72
C GLU A 197 16.68 -12.01 7.91
N GLY A 198 15.49 -11.43 7.75
CA GLY A 198 14.48 -11.30 8.80
C GLY A 198 14.79 -10.27 9.89
N LYS A 199 15.79 -9.40 9.67
CA LYS A 199 16.24 -8.39 10.65
C LYS A 199 15.48 -7.06 10.53
N LEU A 200 14.85 -6.81 9.39
CA LEU A 200 14.11 -5.59 9.07
C LEU A 200 12.75 -5.93 8.46
N GLU A 201 11.80 -5.02 8.61
CA GLU A 201 10.52 -5.03 7.89
C GLU A 201 10.44 -3.87 6.90
N THR A 202 9.67 -4.07 5.84
CA THR A 202 9.36 -3.02 4.87
C THR A 202 7.98 -2.40 5.11
N ARG A 203 7.85 -1.13 4.78
CA ARG A 203 6.59 -0.39 4.66
C ARG A 203 6.60 0.43 3.38
N VAL A 204 5.44 0.90 2.97
CA VAL A 204 5.30 1.76 1.78
C VAL A 204 4.91 3.15 2.25
N SER A 205 5.62 4.18 1.78
CA SER A 205 5.27 5.55 2.06
C SER A 205 4.07 5.99 1.22
N LYS A 206 3.40 7.09 1.59
CA LYS A 206 2.33 7.67 0.75
C LYS A 206 2.76 7.99 -0.68
N LYS A 207 4.05 8.17 -0.92
CA LYS A 207 4.64 8.45 -2.24
C LYS A 207 5.09 7.19 -2.98
N GLY A 208 4.84 6.00 -2.43
CA GLY A 208 5.25 4.73 -3.02
C GLY A 208 6.68 4.29 -2.73
N ASN A 209 7.43 5.04 -1.92
CA ASN A 209 8.81 4.66 -1.58
C ASN A 209 8.82 3.47 -0.62
N THR A 210 9.79 2.57 -0.79
CA THR A 210 10.07 1.52 0.19
C THR A 210 10.74 2.11 1.42
N LEU A 211 10.11 1.91 2.58
CA LEU A 211 10.60 2.31 3.89
C LEU A 211 11.04 1.08 4.68
N TYR A 212 12.10 1.23 5.48
CA TYR A 212 12.70 0.15 6.28
C TYR A 212 12.67 0.51 7.76
N ARG A 213 12.37 -0.48 8.61
CA ARG A 213 12.38 -0.34 10.08
C ARG A 213 12.72 -1.66 10.77
N ILE A 214 13.06 -1.57 12.05
CA ILE A 214 13.22 -2.75 12.92
C ILE A 214 11.82 -3.37 13.19
N PRO A 215 11.69 -4.71 13.17
CA PRO A 215 10.45 -5.38 13.57
C PRO A 215 10.07 -4.95 14.99
N LEU A 216 8.83 -4.49 15.19
CA LEU A 216 8.33 -4.20 16.52
C LEU A 216 8.07 -5.55 17.24
N PRO A 217 8.45 -5.69 18.53
CA PRO A 217 8.15 -6.88 19.31
C PRO A 217 6.64 -7.08 19.54
#